data_AF-A0A560FLJ6-F1
#
_entry.id   AF-A0A560FLJ6-F1
#
_cell.length_a   1.000
_cell.length_b   1.000
_cell.length_c   1.000
_cell.angle_alpha   90.00
_cell.angle_beta   90.00
_cell.angle_gamma   90.00
#
_symmetry.space_group_name_H-M   'P 1'
#
loop_
_entity.id
_entity.type
_entity.pdbx_description
1 polymer ?
#
loop_
_entity_poly.entity_id
_entity_poly.type
_entity_poly.pdbx_seq_one_letter_code
_entity_poly.pdbx_strand_id
1 'polypeptide(L)'
;MVPATFLHDLNNLLTAIHGYSALLAADLPAGGQEQDFAARILAAAEEARQLVARAPRKRPVSTLRVLLVGAALARLAGALETLGLEVTVAGSAREAQGALKASTSDWDVVAGTAEALSSLDAHGLPLAAVPAGADAVTVDALIRAARG
;
A
#
# COMPACT_ATOMS: atom_id res chain seq x y z
N MET A 1 14.12 -2.70 -11.82
CA MET A 1 13.02 -2.53 -10.84
C MET A 1 13.28 -3.51 -9.69
N VAL A 2 13.25 -3.07 -8.43
CA VAL A 2 13.68 -3.89 -7.28
C VAL A 2 12.45 -4.33 -6.44
N PRO A 3 12.18 -5.63 -6.28
CA PRO A 3 11.04 -6.13 -5.51
C PRO A 3 11.08 -5.75 -4.02
N ALA A 4 9.92 -5.66 -3.34
CA ALA A 4 9.87 -5.39 -1.89
C ALA A 4 10.53 -6.50 -1.05
N THR A 5 10.42 -7.75 -1.51
CA THR A 5 11.13 -8.90 -0.93
C THR A 5 12.64 -8.73 -1.00
N PHE A 6 13.16 -8.14 -2.09
CA PHE A 6 14.59 -7.87 -2.21
C PHE A 6 15.11 -6.90 -1.15
N LEU A 7 14.39 -5.80 -0.86
CA LEU A 7 14.83 -4.86 0.18
C LEU A 7 14.79 -5.48 1.58
N HIS A 8 13.80 -6.33 1.84
CA HIS A 8 13.72 -7.11 3.08
C HIS A 8 14.90 -8.08 3.20
N ASP A 9 15.15 -8.88 2.17
CA ASP A 9 16.22 -9.89 2.17
C ASP A 9 17.60 -9.22 2.26
N LEU A 10 17.79 -8.09 1.57
CA LEU A 10 18.99 -7.27 1.68
C LEU A 10 19.20 -6.73 3.10
N ASN A 11 18.14 -6.24 3.76
CA ASN A 11 18.24 -5.77 5.13
C ASN A 11 18.59 -6.91 6.11
N ASN A 12 18.08 -8.13 5.86
CA ASN A 12 18.45 -9.31 6.66
C ASN A 12 19.92 -9.67 6.49
N LEU A 13 20.43 -9.68 5.26
CA LEU A 13 21.86 -9.91 4.99
C LEU A 13 22.75 -8.84 5.64
N LEU A 14 22.40 -7.56 5.50
CA LEU A 14 23.14 -6.47 6.11
C LEU A 14 23.13 -6.53 7.64
N THR A 15 22.02 -6.98 8.24
CA THR A 15 21.93 -7.20 9.69
C THR A 15 22.91 -8.29 10.14
N ALA A 16 23.01 -9.40 9.40
CA ALA A 16 23.96 -10.46 9.69
C ALA A 16 25.42 -9.99 9.52
N ILE A 17 25.74 -9.31 8.41
CA ILE A 17 27.09 -8.77 8.15
C ILE A 17 27.50 -7.79 9.25
N HIS A 18 26.62 -6.88 9.64
CA HIS A 18 26.86 -5.95 10.74
C HIS A 18 27.10 -6.69 12.07
N GLY A 19 26.27 -7.69 12.38
CA GLY A 19 26.42 -8.48 13.61
C GLY A 19 27.76 -9.20 13.69
N TYR A 20 28.15 -9.93 12.64
CA TYR A 20 29.42 -10.65 12.60
C TYR A 20 30.64 -9.73 12.59
N SER A 21 30.59 -8.61 11.86
CA SER A 21 31.69 -7.64 11.85
C SER A 21 31.86 -6.93 13.20
N ALA A 22 30.77 -6.66 13.92
CA ALA A 22 30.84 -6.10 15.28
C ALA A 22 31.50 -7.07 16.26
N LEU A 23 31.14 -8.36 16.23
CA LEU A 23 31.79 -9.39 17.04
C LEU A 23 33.27 -9.52 16.67
N LEU A 24 33.58 -9.60 15.37
CA LEU A 24 34.96 -9.73 14.89
C LEU A 24 35.83 -8.54 15.30
N ALA A 25 35.33 -7.31 15.21
CA ALA A 25 36.08 -6.12 15.63
C ALA A 25 36.35 -6.08 17.14
N ALA A 26 35.46 -6.67 17.94
CA ALA A 26 35.60 -6.76 19.39
C ALA A 26 36.60 -7.86 19.82
N ASP A 27 36.67 -8.96 19.08
CA ASP A 27 37.54 -10.11 19.37
C ASP A 27 38.98 -9.93 18.87
N LEU A 28 39.20 -9.02 17.90
CA LEU A 28 40.52 -8.78 17.32
C LEU A 28 41.41 -7.88 18.21
N PRO A 29 42.73 -8.14 18.24
CA PRO A 29 43.68 -7.32 19.00
C PRO A 29 43.63 -5.85 18.57
N ALA A 30 43.68 -4.96 19.57
CA ALA A 30 43.64 -3.53 19.34
C ALA A 30 44.84 -3.02 18.52
N GLY A 31 44.59 -2.18 17.52
CA GLY A 31 45.63 -1.56 16.69
C GLY A 31 46.23 -2.46 15.61
N GLY A 32 45.67 -3.66 15.41
CA GLY A 32 46.04 -4.56 14.33
C GLY A 32 45.34 -4.22 13.01
N GLN A 33 45.96 -4.60 11.89
CA GLN A 33 45.41 -4.36 10.56
C GLN A 33 44.07 -5.08 10.33
N GLU A 34 43.91 -6.26 10.93
CA GLU A 34 42.68 -7.04 10.91
C GLU A 34 41.54 -6.31 11.63
N GLN A 35 41.83 -5.65 12.77
CA GLN A 35 40.84 -4.86 13.50
C GLN A 35 40.38 -3.66 12.65
N ASP A 36 41.31 -2.99 11.97
CA ASP A 36 40.98 -1.89 11.06
C ASP A 36 40.08 -2.37 9.91
N PHE A 37 40.34 -3.54 9.33
CA PHE A 37 39.47 -4.11 8.30
C PHE A 37 38.07 -4.44 8.86
N ALA A 38 37.99 -5.05 10.04
CA ALA A 38 36.72 -5.37 10.67
C ALA A 38 35.90 -4.10 10.97
N ALA A 39 36.54 -3.04 11.47
CA ALA A 39 35.91 -1.75 11.71
C ALA A 39 35.39 -1.10 10.42
N ARG A 40 36.13 -1.21 9.30
CA ARG A 40 35.70 -0.71 7.99
C ARG A 40 34.51 -1.48 7.43
N ILE A 41 34.48 -2.81 7.59
CA ILE A 41 33.33 -3.64 7.18
C ILE A 41 32.09 -3.23 7.97
N LEU A 42 32.23 -3.04 9.29
CA LEU A 42 31.15 -2.61 10.16
C LEU A 42 30.58 -1.25 9.73
N ALA A 43 31.46 -0.27 9.49
CA ALA A 43 31.06 1.06 9.01
C ALA A 43 30.33 1.00 7.66
N ALA A 44 30.83 0.20 6.71
CA ALA A 44 30.20 0.03 5.40
C ALA A 44 28.81 -0.66 5.51
N ALA A 45 28.68 -1.65 6.40
CA ALA A 45 27.41 -2.32 6.64
C ALA A 45 26.37 -1.36 7.25
N GLU A 46 26.79 -0.49 8.17
CA GLU A 46 25.93 0.52 8.76
C GLU A 46 25.47 1.57 7.72
N GLU A 47 26.40 2.07 6.89
CA GLU A 47 26.06 2.99 5.80
C GLU A 47 25.07 2.36 4.81
N ALA A 48 25.30 1.10 4.42
CA ALA A 48 24.39 0.37 3.55
C ALA A 48 22.99 0.19 4.18
N ARG A 49 22.89 -0.07 5.49
CA ARG A 49 21.59 -0.14 6.19
C ARG A 49 20.87 1.20 6.17
N GLN A 50 21.59 2.31 6.37
CA GLN A 50 21.01 3.65 6.29
C GLN A 50 20.49 3.96 4.87
N LEU A 51 21.23 3.56 3.83
CA LEU A 51 20.78 3.70 2.45
C LEU A 51 19.53 2.87 2.17
N VAL A 52 19.47 1.62 2.62
CA VAL A 52 18.27 0.76 2.49
C VAL A 52 17.09 1.32 3.27
N ALA A 53 17.31 1.92 4.44
CA ALA A 53 16.26 2.57 5.23
C ALA A 53 15.70 3.81 4.53
N ARG A 54 16.54 4.56 3.80
CA ARG A 54 16.16 5.73 3.00
C ARG A 54 15.63 5.38 1.61
N ALA A 55 15.83 4.14 1.16
CA ALA A 55 15.36 3.70 -0.14
C ALA A 55 13.83 3.85 -0.21
N PRO A 56 13.28 4.46 -1.28
CA PRO A 56 11.85 4.64 -1.43
C PRO A 56 11.17 3.28 -1.47
N ARG A 57 10.51 2.92 -0.36
CA ARG A 57 9.62 1.77 -0.31
C ARG A 57 8.41 2.14 -1.16
N LYS A 58 8.24 1.50 -2.33
CA LYS A 58 6.90 1.43 -2.92
C LYS A 58 6.04 0.79 -1.84
N ARG A 59 5.12 1.55 -1.23
CA ARG A 59 4.04 0.97 -0.44
C ARG A 59 3.51 -0.20 -1.26
N PRO A 60 3.32 -1.40 -0.69
CA PRO A 60 2.62 -2.46 -1.41
C PRO A 60 1.37 -1.81 -2.00
N VAL A 61 1.08 -2.07 -3.27
CA VAL A 61 -0.06 -1.47 -3.99
C VAL A 61 -1.23 -1.51 -3.01
N SER A 62 -1.58 -0.37 -2.41
CA SER A 62 -2.66 -0.36 -1.43
C SER A 62 -3.86 -0.83 -2.22
N THR A 63 -4.46 -1.94 -1.80
CA THR A 63 -5.77 -2.36 -2.33
C THR A 63 -6.63 -1.11 -2.32
N LEU A 64 -7.09 -0.70 -3.49
CA LEU A 64 -7.79 0.57 -3.62
C LEU A 64 -9.10 0.41 -2.85
N ARG A 65 -9.30 1.22 -1.80
CA ARG A 65 -10.44 1.10 -0.89
C ARG A 65 -11.64 1.82 -1.51
N VAL A 66 -12.66 1.05 -1.85
CA VAL A 66 -13.81 1.49 -2.62
C VAL A 66 -15.05 1.41 -1.73
N LEU A 67 -15.75 2.54 -1.59
CA LEU A 67 -17.12 2.54 -1.10
C LEU A 67 -18.07 2.34 -2.28
N LEU A 68 -18.66 1.16 -2.39
CA LEU A 68 -19.59 0.79 -3.47
C LEU A 68 -21.03 1.04 -3.04
N VAL A 69 -21.70 1.98 -3.72
CA VAL A 69 -23.02 2.49 -3.35
C VAL A 69 -24.11 1.94 -4.26
N GLY A 70 -25.05 1.20 -3.67
CA GLY A 70 -26.27 0.72 -4.28
C GLY A 70 -26.42 -0.80 -4.21
N ALA A 71 -27.59 -1.26 -3.75
CA ALA A 71 -27.90 -2.68 -3.59
C ALA A 71 -27.69 -3.53 -4.86
N ALA A 72 -27.99 -2.97 -6.04
CA ALA A 72 -27.79 -3.67 -7.31
C ALA A 72 -26.30 -3.92 -7.67
N LEU A 73 -25.40 -3.09 -7.15
CA LEU A 73 -23.96 -3.19 -7.36
C LEU A 73 -23.29 -4.12 -6.32
N ALA A 74 -23.93 -4.39 -5.19
CA ALA A 74 -23.43 -5.29 -4.14
C ALA A 74 -22.99 -6.66 -4.69
N ARG A 75 -23.68 -7.17 -5.71
CA ARG A 75 -23.34 -8.43 -6.39
C ARG A 75 -21.96 -8.44 -7.05
N LEU A 76 -21.40 -7.26 -7.34
CA LEU A 76 -20.07 -7.12 -7.96
C LEU A 76 -18.94 -7.09 -6.93
N ALA A 77 -19.24 -6.95 -5.62
CA ALA A 77 -18.22 -6.79 -4.58
C ALA A 77 -17.17 -7.91 -4.60
N GLY A 78 -17.58 -9.19 -4.57
CA GLY A 78 -16.63 -10.30 -4.59
C GLY A 78 -15.80 -10.39 -5.88
N ALA A 79 -16.35 -9.98 -7.02
CA ALA A 79 -15.60 -9.93 -8.27
C ALA A 79 -14.58 -8.79 -8.28
N LEU A 80 -14.93 -7.63 -7.72
CA LEU A 80 -14.03 -6.48 -7.55
C LEU A 80 -12.91 -6.78 -6.54
N GLU A 81 -13.22 -7.51 -5.46
CA GLU A 81 -12.22 -8.01 -4.50
C GLU A 81 -11.22 -8.96 -5.16
N THR A 82 -11.70 -9.84 -6.05
CA THR A 82 -10.84 -10.73 -6.85
C THR A 82 -9.91 -9.93 -7.78
N LEU A 83 -10.30 -8.72 -8.18
CA LEU A 83 -9.49 -7.80 -8.98
C LEU A 83 -8.54 -6.93 -8.13
N GLY A 84 -8.48 -7.16 -6.81
CA GLY A 84 -7.55 -6.50 -5.90
C GLY A 84 -8.04 -5.14 -5.37
N LEU A 85 -9.34 -4.91 -5.38
CA LEU A 85 -9.98 -3.77 -4.70
C LEU A 85 -10.41 -4.20 -3.30
N GLU A 86 -10.42 -3.27 -2.35
CA GLU A 86 -11.01 -3.50 -1.03
C GLU A 86 -12.39 -2.83 -1.03
N VAL A 87 -13.46 -3.62 -1.10
CA VAL A 87 -14.81 -3.10 -1.34
C VAL A 87 -15.63 -3.12 -0.07
N THR A 88 -16.21 -1.99 0.29
CA THR A 88 -17.29 -1.91 1.28
C THR A 88 -18.57 -1.47 0.60
N VAL A 89 -19.64 -2.22 0.84
CA VAL A 89 -20.93 -1.98 0.20
C VAL A 89 -21.80 -1.14 1.11
N ALA A 90 -22.35 -0.07 0.56
CA ALA A 90 -23.47 0.67 1.12
C ALA A 90 -24.70 0.41 0.26
N GLY A 91 -25.77 -0.16 0.82
CA GLY A 91 -26.99 -0.48 0.10
C GLY A 91 -27.76 0.75 -0.41
N SER A 92 -27.50 1.93 0.17
CA SER A 92 -28.14 3.19 -0.20
C SER A 92 -27.20 4.39 -0.07
N ALA A 93 -27.55 5.52 -0.72
CA ALA A 93 -26.83 6.78 -0.56
C ALA A 93 -26.82 7.28 0.90
N ARG A 94 -27.90 7.05 1.67
CA ARG A 94 -27.96 7.42 3.09
C ARG A 94 -26.92 6.68 3.92
N GLU A 95 -26.75 5.39 3.67
CA GLU A 95 -25.76 4.55 4.35
C GLU A 95 -24.34 4.97 3.98
N ALA A 96 -24.09 5.21 2.68
CA ALA A 96 -22.81 5.71 2.20
C ALA A 96 -22.46 7.07 2.82
N GLN A 97 -23.42 7.99 2.95
CA GLN A 97 -23.22 9.28 3.61
C GLN A 97 -22.87 9.10 5.10
N GLY A 98 -23.48 8.13 5.77
CA GLY A 98 -23.16 7.77 7.14
C GLY A 98 -21.71 7.29 7.29
N ALA A 99 -21.26 6.40 6.40
CA ALA A 99 -19.89 5.90 6.36
C ALA A 99 -18.86 7.02 6.09
N LEU A 100 -19.14 7.89 5.11
CA LEU A 100 -18.27 9.02 4.76
C LEU A 100 -18.13 10.03 5.90
N LYS A 101 -19.23 10.30 6.63
CA LYS A 101 -19.22 11.17 7.82
C LYS A 101 -18.44 10.57 9.00
N ALA A 102 -18.44 9.25 9.13
CA ALA A 102 -17.73 8.57 10.21
C ALA A 102 -16.21 8.62 9.99
N SER A 103 -15.76 8.34 8.76
CA SER A 103 -14.36 8.47 8.36
C SER A 103 -14.24 8.54 6.84
N THR A 104 -13.87 9.71 6.31
CA THR A 104 -13.63 9.88 4.86
C THR A 104 -12.28 9.28 4.44
N SER A 105 -11.30 9.22 5.35
CA SER A 105 -9.95 8.69 5.07
C SER A 105 -9.89 7.18 4.89
N ASP A 106 -11.00 6.47 5.13
CA ASP A 106 -11.10 5.02 4.98
C ASP A 106 -11.25 4.61 3.50
N TRP A 107 -11.58 5.55 2.63
CA TRP A 107 -11.85 5.30 1.21
C TRP A 107 -10.89 6.08 0.32
N ASP A 108 -10.54 5.47 -0.81
CA ASP A 108 -9.76 6.12 -1.87
C ASP A 108 -10.66 6.59 -3.03
N VAL A 109 -11.85 6.00 -3.18
CA VAL A 109 -12.85 6.32 -4.21
C VAL A 109 -14.24 5.91 -3.75
N VAL A 110 -15.27 6.59 -4.26
CA VAL A 110 -16.67 6.15 -4.13
C VAL A 110 -17.21 5.77 -5.51
N ALA A 111 -17.77 4.57 -5.62
CA ALA A 111 -18.34 4.06 -6.87
C ALA A 111 -19.83 3.79 -6.71
N GLY A 112 -20.65 4.17 -7.68
CA GLY A 112 -22.11 4.00 -7.58
C GLY A 112 -22.84 4.43 -8.85
N THR A 113 -24.17 4.26 -8.88
CA THR A 113 -24.96 4.81 -9.99
C THR A 113 -24.90 6.34 -9.97
N ALA A 114 -25.06 6.99 -11.13
CA ALA A 114 -25.05 8.45 -11.22
C ALA A 114 -26.09 9.11 -10.27
N GLU A 115 -27.24 8.46 -10.10
CA GLU A 115 -28.29 8.90 -9.17
C GLU A 115 -27.87 8.77 -7.70
N ALA A 116 -27.22 7.66 -7.32
CA ALA A 116 -26.74 7.50 -5.95
C ALA A 116 -25.65 8.53 -5.62
N LEU A 117 -24.73 8.77 -6.57
CA LEU A 117 -23.61 9.69 -6.41
C LEU A 117 -24.02 11.17 -6.39
N SER A 118 -25.05 11.57 -7.14
CA SER A 118 -25.50 12.97 -7.16
C SER A 118 -26.06 13.45 -5.81
N SER A 119 -26.53 12.52 -4.98
CA SER A 119 -27.05 12.77 -3.63
C SER A 119 -25.99 12.69 -2.52
N LEU A 120 -24.74 12.34 -2.86
CA LEU A 120 -23.65 12.14 -1.91
C LEU A 120 -22.74 13.36 -1.84
N ASP A 121 -22.44 13.81 -0.62
CA ASP A 121 -21.27 14.66 -0.37
C ASP A 121 -20.05 13.75 -0.19
N ALA A 122 -19.26 13.63 -1.25
CA ALA A 122 -18.07 12.79 -1.32
C ALA A 122 -16.88 13.37 -0.54
N HIS A 123 -17.01 14.56 0.06
CA HIS A 123 -15.95 15.21 0.85
C HIS A 123 -14.60 15.31 0.10
N GLY A 124 -14.66 15.51 -1.23
CA GLY A 124 -13.47 15.62 -2.09
C GLY A 124 -12.89 14.29 -2.59
N LEU A 125 -13.52 13.15 -2.27
CA LEU A 125 -13.13 11.86 -2.84
C LEU A 125 -13.50 11.77 -4.33
N PRO A 126 -12.68 11.07 -5.15
CA PRO A 126 -13.03 10.78 -6.52
C PRO A 126 -14.29 9.92 -6.63
N LEU A 127 -15.09 10.19 -7.66
CA LEU A 127 -16.37 9.53 -7.91
C LEU A 127 -16.31 8.72 -9.21
N ALA A 128 -16.68 7.44 -9.13
CA ALA A 128 -16.78 6.55 -10.28
C ALA A 128 -18.26 6.22 -10.58
N ALA A 129 -18.82 6.85 -11.60
CA ALA A 129 -20.19 6.58 -12.04
C ALA A 129 -20.27 5.24 -12.79
N VAL A 130 -21.02 4.30 -12.23
CA VAL A 130 -21.19 2.95 -12.76
C VAL A 130 -22.45 2.88 -13.64
N PRO A 131 -22.32 2.55 -14.95
CA PRO A 131 -23.48 2.40 -15.81
C PRO A 131 -24.28 1.14 -15.48
N ALA A 132 -25.58 1.18 -15.75
CA ALA A 132 -26.45 0.03 -15.55
C ALA A 132 -25.99 -1.17 -16.39
N GLY A 133 -25.90 -2.35 -15.77
CA GLY A 133 -25.47 -3.58 -16.44
C GLY A 133 -23.95 -3.74 -16.59
N ALA A 134 -23.13 -2.83 -16.07
CA ALA A 134 -21.67 -2.98 -16.08
C ALA A 134 -21.21 -4.26 -15.38
N ASP A 135 -20.16 -4.88 -15.93
CA ASP A 135 -19.45 -5.99 -15.29
C ASP A 135 -18.33 -5.49 -14.36
N ALA A 136 -17.77 -6.40 -13.56
CA ALA A 136 -16.75 -6.04 -12.58
C ALA A 136 -15.47 -5.45 -13.19
N VAL A 137 -15.09 -5.89 -14.40
CA VAL A 137 -13.89 -5.39 -15.10
C VAL A 137 -14.10 -3.95 -15.55
N THR A 138 -15.27 -3.65 -16.11
CA THR A 138 -15.65 -2.28 -16.50
C THR A 138 -15.69 -1.37 -15.28
N VAL A 139 -16.25 -1.85 -14.17
CA VAL A 139 -16.31 -1.09 -12.91
C VAL A 139 -14.92 -0.83 -12.33
N ASP A 140 -14.02 -1.84 -12.33
CA ASP A 140 -12.62 -1.67 -11.91
C ASP A 140 -11.88 -0.61 -12.75
N ALA A 141 -12.06 -0.65 -14.08
CA ALA A 141 -11.46 0.35 -14.98
C ALA A 141 -11.94 1.77 -14.68
N LEU A 142 -13.25 1.94 -14.44
CA LEU A 142 -13.84 3.24 -14.06
C LEU A 142 -13.33 3.74 -12.71
N ILE A 143 -13.21 2.84 -11.72
CA ILE A 143 -12.66 3.13 -10.40
C ILE A 143 -11.21 3.63 -10.49
N ARG A 144 -10.38 2.92 -11.26
CA ARG A 144 -8.97 3.28 -11.43
C ARG A 144 -8.81 4.58 -12.21
N ALA A 145 -9.65 4.82 -13.21
CA ALA A 145 -9.67 6.08 -13.96
C ALA A 145 -10.12 7.28 -13.12
N ALA A 146 -11.08 7.10 -12.20
CA ALA A 146 -11.52 8.18 -11.32
C ALA A 146 -10.43 8.58 -10.30
N ARG A 147 -9.61 7.62 -9.86
CA ARG A 147 -8.54 7.85 -8.87
C ARG A 147 -7.25 8.44 -9.47
N GLY A 148 -7.01 8.22 -10.77
CA GLY A 148 -5.78 8.62 -11.48
C GLY A 148 -5.90 9.96 -12.18
#